data_AF-A0A0F9MDE0-F1
#
_entry.id   AF-A0A0F9MDE0-F1
#
_cell.length_a   1.000
_cell.length_b   1.000
_cell.length_c   1.000
_cell.angle_alpha   90.00
_cell.angle_beta   90.00
_cell.angle_gamma   90.00
#
_symmetry.space_group_name_H-M   'P 1'
#
loop_
_entity.id
_entity.type
_entity.pdbx_description
1 polymer ?
#
loop_
_entity_poly.entity_id
_entity_poly.type
_entity_poly.pdbx_seq_one_letter_code
_entity_poly.pdbx_strand_id
1 'polypeptide(L)'
;MTVIKKQDFIDSISDALQFIACYHPKDFIQAMAKAYELEQSAAAKDAIAQILVNSRMCAEDKRPICQDTGIVNVFIKVGMDVQ
;
A
#
# COMPACT_ATOMS: atom_id res chain seq x y z
N MET A 1 10.16 31.10 -2.50
CA MET A 1 8.80 30.63 -2.88
C MET A 1 8.99 29.28 -3.55
N THR A 2 8.46 28.20 -2.98
CA THR A 2 8.58 26.87 -3.60
C THR A 2 7.57 26.77 -4.73
N VAL A 3 8.07 26.56 -5.96
CA VAL A 3 7.20 26.37 -7.13
C VAL A 3 6.88 24.89 -7.22
N ILE A 4 5.58 24.54 -7.17
CA ILE A 4 5.08 23.19 -7.46
C ILE A 4 4.64 23.20 -8.92
N LYS A 5 5.33 22.46 -9.78
CA LYS A 5 4.91 22.32 -11.19
C LYS A 5 3.78 21.30 -11.26
N LYS A 6 2.93 21.43 -12.29
CA LYS A 6 1.90 20.43 -12.62
C LYS A 6 2.48 19.01 -12.66
N GLN A 7 3.68 18.85 -13.22
CA GLN A 7 4.33 17.54 -13.32
C GLN A 7 4.69 16.97 -11.94
N ASP A 8 5.16 17.80 -11.01
CA ASP A 8 5.47 17.37 -9.63
C ASP A 8 4.23 16.78 -8.94
N PHE A 9 3.05 17.36 -9.20
CA PHE A 9 1.79 16.83 -8.68
C PHE A 9 1.38 15.50 -9.35
N ILE A 10 1.50 15.40 -10.67
CA ILE A 10 1.17 14.17 -11.42
C ILE A 10 2.08 13.02 -10.97
N ASP A 11 3.39 13.25 -10.91
CA ASP A 11 4.38 12.24 -10.54
C ASP A 11 4.16 11.79 -9.09
N SER A 12 3.92 12.74 -8.17
CA SER A 12 3.61 12.44 -6.77
C SER A 12 2.40 11.50 -6.62
N ILE A 13 1.30 11.77 -7.32
CA ILE A 13 0.11 10.91 -7.27
C ILE A 13 0.37 9.57 -7.96
N SER A 14 1.01 9.57 -9.14
CA SER A 14 1.33 8.34 -9.88
C SER A 14 2.18 7.40 -9.02
N ASP A 15 3.25 7.91 -8.43
CA ASP A 15 4.18 7.14 -7.60
C ASP A 15 3.49 6.63 -6.33
N ALA A 16 2.67 7.46 -5.69
CA ALA A 16 1.89 7.04 -4.53
C ALA A 16 0.93 5.89 -4.88
N LEU A 17 0.25 5.94 -6.03
CA LEU A 17 -0.65 4.89 -6.47
C LEU A 17 0.10 3.58 -6.79
N GLN A 18 1.27 3.65 -7.45
CA GLN A 18 2.10 2.47 -7.67
C GLN A 18 2.56 1.86 -6.34
N PHE A 19 2.94 2.70 -5.38
CA PHE A 19 3.39 2.25 -4.07
C PHE A 19 2.27 1.55 -3.29
N ILE A 20 1.12 2.20 -3.08
CA ILE A 20 0.05 1.59 -2.27
C ILE A 20 -0.55 0.33 -2.92
N ALA A 21 -0.45 0.19 -4.24
CA ALA A 21 -0.91 -1.02 -4.94
C ALA A 21 0.02 -2.22 -4.71
N CYS A 22 1.33 -2.00 -4.53
CA CYS A 22 2.33 -3.07 -4.45
C CYS A 22 2.83 -3.37 -3.04
N TYR A 23 2.65 -2.45 -2.09
CA TYR A 23 3.18 -2.57 -0.73
C TYR A 23 2.11 -2.43 0.34
N HIS A 24 2.06 -3.40 1.25
CA HIS A 24 1.38 -3.21 2.54
C HIS A 24 2.26 -2.37 3.47
N PRO A 25 1.65 -1.55 4.34
CA PRO A 25 2.40 -0.75 5.29
C PRO A 25 3.04 -1.63 6.38
N LYS A 26 4.11 -1.12 6.99
CA LYS A 26 4.94 -1.87 7.95
C LYS A 26 4.14 -2.36 9.17
N ASP A 27 3.24 -1.54 9.67
CA ASP A 27 2.36 -1.85 10.81
C ASP A 27 1.41 -3.00 10.49
N PHE A 28 0.84 -3.04 9.28
CA PHE A 28 0.03 -4.18 8.81
C PHE A 28 0.84 -5.47 8.80
N ILE A 29 2.05 -5.47 8.22
CA ILE A 29 2.92 -6.66 8.18
C ILE A 29 3.28 -7.13 9.58
N GLN A 30 3.64 -6.21 10.49
CA GLN A 30 3.96 -6.54 11.87
C GLN A 30 2.76 -7.11 12.63
N ALA A 31 1.57 -6.55 12.43
CA ALA A 31 0.34 -7.05 13.03
C ALA A 31 -0.03 -8.45 12.50
N MET A 32 0.09 -8.67 11.19
CA MET A 32 -0.19 -9.97 10.56
C MET A 32 0.82 -11.04 10.98
N ALA A 33 2.11 -10.71 11.08
CA ALA A 33 3.13 -11.62 11.59
C ALA A 33 2.86 -12.00 13.05
N LYS A 34 2.48 -11.03 13.90
CA LYS A 34 2.09 -11.32 15.28
C LYS A 34 0.83 -12.19 15.35
N ALA A 35 -0.15 -11.94 14.49
CA ALA A 35 -1.36 -12.76 14.42
C ALA A 35 -1.03 -14.21 14.02
N TYR A 36 -0.14 -14.42 13.05
CA TYR A 36 0.32 -15.75 12.63
C TYR A 36 0.91 -16.56 13.81
N GLU A 37 1.74 -15.92 14.64
CA GLU A 37 2.36 -16.59 15.78
C GLU A 37 1.33 -17.00 16.84
N LEU A 38 0.32 -16.17 17.06
CA LEU A 38 -0.70 -16.37 18.11
C LEU A 38 -1.88 -17.24 17.67
N GLU A 39 -2.15 -17.34 16.36
CA GLU A 39 -3.31 -18.05 15.82
C GLU A 39 -3.25 -19.57 16.10
N GLN A 40 -4.37 -20.11 16.58
CA GLN A 40 -4.50 -21.52 16.98
C GLN A 40 -5.21 -22.35 15.92
N SER A 41 -6.11 -21.74 15.13
CA SER A 41 -6.80 -22.41 14.04
C SER A 41 -5.85 -22.62 12.87
N ALA A 42 -5.60 -23.89 12.52
CA ALA A 42 -4.71 -24.24 11.42
C ALA A 42 -5.11 -23.55 10.10
N ALA A 43 -6.41 -23.58 9.75
CA ALA A 43 -6.90 -22.96 8.53
C ALA A 43 -6.72 -21.42 8.53
N ALA A 44 -6.93 -20.76 9.67
CA ALA A 44 -6.73 -19.31 9.78
C ALA A 44 -5.24 -18.96 9.75
N LYS A 45 -4.39 -19.75 10.41
CA LYS A 45 -2.94 -19.58 10.40
C LYS A 45 -2.36 -19.72 8.98
N ASP A 46 -2.85 -20.69 8.22
CA ASP A 46 -2.48 -20.87 6.81
C ASP A 46 -2.93 -19.69 5.95
N ALA A 47 -4.14 -19.17 6.17
CA ALA A 47 -4.61 -17.97 5.46
C ALA A 47 -3.74 -16.74 5.74
N ILE A 48 -3.34 -16.52 7.00
CA ILE A 48 -2.43 -15.43 7.37
C ILE A 48 -1.06 -15.63 6.67
N ALA A 49 -0.54 -16.86 6.64
CA ALA A 49 0.71 -17.17 5.94
C ALA A 49 0.61 -16.83 4.45
N GLN A 50 -0.50 -17.18 3.78
CA GLN A 50 -0.72 -16.83 2.38
C GLN A 50 -0.73 -15.31 2.15
N ILE A 51 -1.36 -14.54 3.03
CA ILE A 51 -1.35 -13.07 2.94
C ILE A 51 0.07 -12.51 3.09
N LEU A 52 0.84 -13.00 4.05
CA LEU A 52 2.22 -12.58 4.27
C LEU A 52 3.14 -12.94 3.08
N VAL A 53 3.00 -14.15 2.55
CA VAL A 53 3.75 -14.61 1.36
C VAL A 53 3.36 -13.79 0.13
N ASN A 54 2.07 -13.53 -0.09
CA ASN A 54 1.60 -12.64 -1.16
C ASN A 54 2.19 -11.24 -1.02
N SER A 55 2.18 -10.68 0.20
CA SER A 55 2.75 -9.35 0.47
C SER A 55 4.22 -9.26 0.06
N ARG A 56 5.02 -10.29 0.37
CA ARG A 56 6.43 -10.36 -0.04
C ARG A 56 6.57 -10.43 -1.56
N MET A 57 5.86 -11.36 -2.21
CA MET A 57 5.93 -11.52 -3.67
C MET A 57 5.52 -10.24 -4.40
N CYS A 58 4.50 -9.53 -3.91
CA CYS A 58 4.06 -8.27 -4.51
C CYS A 58 5.08 -7.15 -4.40
N ALA A 59 5.76 -7.06 -3.26
CA ALA A 59 6.84 -6.10 -3.03
C ALA A 59 8.08 -6.39 -3.89
N GLU A 60 8.45 -7.67 -4.05
CA GLU A 60 9.63 -8.08 -4.83
C GLU A 60 9.39 -7.92 -6.34
N ASP A 61 8.23 -8.35 -6.84
CA ASP A 61 7.91 -8.35 -8.27
C ASP A 61 7.24 -7.04 -8.75
N LYS A 62 6.97 -6.10 -7.84
CA LYS A 62 6.22 -4.85 -8.12
C LYS A 62 4.89 -5.12 -8.82
N ARG A 63 4.16 -6.12 -8.32
CA ARG A 63 2.82 -6.48 -8.81
C ARG A 63 1.75 -6.00 -7.82
N PRO A 64 0.54 -5.67 -8.30
CA PRO A 64 -0.57 -5.35 -7.42
C PRO A 64 -0.84 -6.48 -6.42
N ILE A 65 -1.07 -6.10 -5.16
CA ILE A 65 -1.37 -7.03 -4.06
C ILE A 65 -2.67 -7.80 -4.27
N CYS A 66 -3.64 -7.16 -4.93
CA CYS A 66 -4.97 -7.69 -5.20
C CYS A 66 -5.31 -7.55 -6.69
N GLN A 67 -6.17 -8.46 -7.18
CA GLN A 67 -6.71 -8.41 -8.54
C GLN A 67 -7.64 -7.20 -8.74
N ASP A 68 -8.34 -6.78 -7.69
CA ASP A 68 -9.07 -5.52 -7.65
C ASP A 68 -8.17 -4.45 -7.02
N THR A 69 -7.73 -3.49 -7.84
CA THR A 69 -6.90 -2.37 -7.41
C THR A 69 -7.70 -1.24 -6.76
N GLY A 70 -9.03 -1.37 -6.70
CA GLY A 70 -9.92 -0.42 -6.06
C GLY A 70 -10.14 0.88 -6.83
N ILE A 71 -10.70 1.86 -6.13
CA ILE A 71 -11.02 3.21 -6.63
C ILE A 71 -10.14 4.21 -5.90
N VAL A 72 -9.54 5.13 -6.67
CA VAL A 72 -8.69 6.19 -6.13
C VAL A 72 -9.55 7.23 -5.43
N ASN A 73 -9.38 7.34 -4.11
CA ASN A 73 -10.01 8.35 -3.27
C ASN A 73 -8.95 9.34 -2.78
N VAL A 74 -9.15 10.63 -3.04
CA VAL A 74 -8.13 11.65 -2.80
C VAL A 74 -8.67 12.72 -1.85
N PHE A 75 -7.95 12.94 -0.76
CA PHE A 75 -8.19 14.04 0.17
C PHE A 75 -7.03 15.02 0.05
N ILE A 76 -7.28 16.20 -0.53
CA ILE A 76 -6.24 17.23 -0.75
C ILE A 76 -6.53 18.45 0.12
N LYS A 77 -5.47 19.05 0.65
CA LYS A 77 -5.46 20.40 1.20
C LYS A 77 -4.60 21.28 0.28
N VAL A 78 -5.20 22.34 -0.27
CA VAL A 78 -4.51 23.28 -1.17
C VAL A 78 -4.23 24.57 -0.40
N GLY A 79 -3.00 25.07 -0.51
CA GLY A 79 -2.62 26.37 0.06
C GLY A 79 -3.23 27.53 -0.72
N MET A 80 -3.43 28.67 -0.07
CA MET A 80 -4.14 29.82 -0.66
C MET A 80 -3.44 30.42 -1.89
N ASP A 81 -2.11 30.38 -1.94
CA ASP A 81 -1.30 31.00 -3.01
C ASP A 81 -0.70 29.98 -3.99
N VAL A 82 -1.26 28.77 -4.06
CA VAL A 82 -0.86 27.75 -5.05
C VAL A 82 -1.44 28.10 -6.43
N GLN A 83 -0.61 28.03 -7.47
CA GLN A 83 -0.97 28.23 -8.89
C GLN A 83 -0.72 26.96 -9.70
#